data_AF-A0A2V9QYW0-F1
#
_entry.id   AF-A0A2V9QYW0-F1
#
_cell.length_a   1.000
_cell.length_b   1.000
_cell.length_c   1.000
_cell.angle_alpha   90.00
_cell.angle_beta   90.00
_cell.angle_gamma   90.00
#
_symmetry.space_group_name_H-M   'P 1'
#
loop_
_entity.id
_entity.type
_entity.pdbx_description
1 polymer ?
#
loop_
_entity_poly.entity_id
_entity_poly.type
_entity_poly.pdbx_seq_one_letter_code
_entity_poly.pdbx_strand_id
1 'polypeptide(L)'
;MTIADSSTPVVVLGSGHHTGLAVTRSLGRLGVRVFNVDSTRSAPVLLSRYCRGKFIWDFDNVPPEKSVEYLTDATRKVGRRCLLIPTSDH
;
A
#
# COMPACT_ATOMS: atom_id res chain seq x y z
N MET A 1 -11.50 1.77 19.06
CA MET A 1 -12.12 1.92 17.72
C MET A 1 -12.28 0.53 17.12
N THR A 2 -13.48 0.21 16.64
CA THR A 2 -13.81 -1.07 16.00
C THR A 2 -14.27 -0.78 14.57
N ILE A 3 -13.81 -1.60 13.61
CA ILE A 3 -14.23 -1.50 12.21
C ILE A 3 -15.33 -2.54 11.97
N ALA A 4 -16.40 -2.15 11.26
CA ALA A 4 -17.52 -3.04 10.96
C ALA A 4 -17.14 -4.14 9.95
N ASP A 5 -16.29 -3.80 8.98
CA ASP A 5 -15.78 -4.72 7.96
C ASP A 5 -14.31 -4.44 7.64
N SER A 6 -13.46 -5.45 7.79
CA SER A 6 -12.02 -5.41 7.46
C SER A 6 -11.65 -6.33 6.29
N SER A 7 -12.65 -6.88 5.58
CA SER A 7 -12.46 -7.84 4.49
C SER A 7 -11.85 -7.20 3.23
N THR A 8 -12.11 -5.91 3.01
CA THR A 8 -11.55 -5.14 1.90
C THR A 8 -10.08 -4.81 2.18
N PRO A 9 -9.12 -5.31 1.38
CA PRO A 9 -7.72 -5.00 1.55
C PRO A 9 -7.41 -3.58 1.10
N VAL A 10 -6.29 -3.07 1.59
CA VAL A 10 -5.81 -1.72 1.26
C VAL A 10 -4.41 -1.82 0.67
N VAL A 11 -4.16 -1.06 -0.40
CA VAL A 11 -2.83 -0.82 -0.97
C VAL A 11 -2.47 0.64 -0.69
N VAL A 12 -1.40 0.85 0.07
CA VAL A 12 -0.90 2.19 0.42
C VAL A 12 0.25 2.55 -0.52
N LEU A 13 0.21 3.74 -1.12
CA LEU A 13 1.24 4.24 -2.05
C LEU A 13 2.14 5.29 -1.40
N GLY A 14 3.44 5.26 -1.71
CA GLY A 14 4.35 6.35 -1.38
C GLY A 14 4.72 6.41 0.11
N SER A 15 5.26 5.30 0.62
CA SER A 15 5.48 5.11 2.05
C SER A 15 6.81 5.63 2.62
N GLY A 16 7.60 6.34 1.82
CA GLY A 16 8.84 6.99 2.24
C GLY A 16 8.63 8.08 3.29
N HIS A 17 7.41 8.63 3.37
CA HIS A 17 7.01 9.61 4.39
C HIS A 17 6.19 8.93 5.49
N HIS A 18 6.39 9.35 6.75
CA HIS A 18 5.83 8.70 7.97
C HIS A 18 4.33 8.34 7.89
N THR A 19 3.57 9.04 7.06
CA THR A 19 2.15 8.83 6.76
C THR A 19 1.83 7.38 6.34
N GLY A 20 2.57 6.79 5.40
CA GLY A 20 2.30 5.41 4.95
C GLY A 20 2.45 4.36 6.05
N LEU A 21 3.44 4.56 6.94
CA LEU A 21 3.65 3.69 8.10
C LEU A 21 2.53 3.83 9.15
N ALA A 22 2.07 5.05 9.40
CA ALA A 22 0.96 5.30 10.30
C ALA A 22 -0.34 4.66 9.78
N VAL A 23 -0.68 4.85 8.51
CA VAL A 23 -1.85 4.23 7.87
C VAL A 23 -1.78 2.71 7.97
N THR A 24 -0.64 2.12 7.59
CA THR A 24 -0.45 0.66 7.64
C THR A 24 -0.62 0.09 9.05
N ARG A 25 -0.06 0.75 10.07
CA ARG A 25 -0.17 0.28 11.46
C ARG A 25 -1.58 0.46 12.01
N SER A 26 -2.25 1.57 11.71
CA SER A 26 -3.60 1.84 12.18
C SER A 26 -4.60 0.84 11.59
N LEU A 27 -4.59 0.65 10.27
CA LEU A 27 -5.48 -0.30 9.59
C LEU A 27 -5.14 -1.76 9.95
N GLY A 28 -3.85 -2.10 10.02
CA GLY A 28 -3.42 -3.44 10.39
C GLY A 28 -3.82 -3.85 11.81
N ARG A 29 -3.81 -2.91 12.78
CA ARG A 29 -4.31 -3.14 14.14
C ARG A 29 -5.83 -3.38 14.17
N LEU A 30 -6.56 -2.87 13.19
CA LEU A 30 -8.00 -3.09 13.00
C LEU A 30 -8.30 -4.37 12.19
N GLY A 31 -7.28 -5.17 11.84
CA GLY A 31 -7.44 -6.45 11.14
C GLY A 31 -7.50 -6.34 9.62
N VAL A 32 -7.37 -5.14 9.05
CA VAL A 32 -7.34 -4.94 7.59
C VAL A 32 -6.05 -5.55 7.01
N ARG A 33 -6.18 -6.25 5.89
CA ARG A 33 -4.98 -6.71 5.14
C ARG A 33 -4.40 -5.54 4.36
N VAL A 34 -3.23 -5.06 4.79
CA VAL A 34 -2.57 -3.91 4.17
C VAL A 34 -1.36 -4.35 3.35
N PHE A 35 -1.27 -3.87 2.13
CA PHE A 35 -0.15 -4.00 1.21
C PHE A 35 0.47 -2.61 0.99
N ASN A 36 1.75 -2.56 0.65
CA ASN A 36 2.46 -1.30 0.47
C ASN A 36 3.25 -1.28 -0.84
N VAL A 37 3.26 -0.12 -1.47
CA VAL A 37 4.08 0.18 -2.64
C VAL A 37 5.10 1.27 -2.28
N ASP A 38 6.37 1.00 -2.52
CA ASP A 38 7.45 1.97 -2.31
C ASP A 38 8.53 1.80 -3.38
N SER A 39 9.25 2.88 -3.72
CA SER A 39 10.40 2.80 -4.62
C SER A 39 11.58 2.10 -3.95
N THR A 40 11.66 2.13 -2.62
CA THR A 40 12.80 1.70 -1.84
C THR A 40 12.51 0.45 -1.01
N ARG A 41 13.25 -0.64 -1.24
CA ARG A 41 13.08 -1.91 -0.51
C ARG A 41 13.29 -1.82 1.00
N SER A 42 14.13 -0.88 1.44
CA SER A 42 14.43 -0.63 2.86
C SER A 42 13.42 0.31 3.53
N ALA A 43 12.38 0.76 2.83
CA ALA A 43 11.37 1.66 3.39
C ALA A 43 10.76 1.05 4.68
N PRO A 44 10.67 1.82 5.79
CA PRO A 44 10.20 1.29 7.07
C PRO A 44 8.83 0.64 7.03
N VAL A 45 7.91 1.09 6.16
CA VAL A 45 6.59 0.44 6.05
C VAL A 45 6.69 -0.99 5.54
N LEU A 46 7.63 -1.25 4.63
CA LEU A 46 7.81 -2.56 4.02
C LEU A 46 8.35 -3.56 5.04
N LEU A 47 8.94 -3.09 6.14
CA LEU A 47 9.42 -3.90 7.26
C LEU A 47 8.38 -4.02 8.39
N SER A 48 7.27 -3.30 8.32
CA SER A 48 6.21 -3.36 9.34
C SER A 48 5.58 -4.75 9.39
N ARG A 49 5.34 -5.28 10.59
CA ARG A 49 4.59 -6.54 10.82
C ARG A 49 3.16 -6.53 10.25
N TYR A 50 2.61 -5.35 9.98
CA TYR A 50 1.27 -5.16 9.42
C TYR A 50 1.28 -5.07 7.88
N CYS A 51 2.46 -5.06 7.26
CA CYS A 51 2.60 -5.16 5.80
C CYS A 51 2.47 -6.63 5.38
N ARG A 52 1.35 -6.97 4.72
CA ARG A 52 1.03 -8.34 4.27
C ARG A 52 1.63 -8.69 2.91
N GLY A 53 2.05 -7.69 2.16
CA GLY A 53 2.76 -7.86 0.89
C GLY A 53 3.35 -6.53 0.43
N LYS A 54 4.41 -6.63 -0.35
CA LYS A 54 5.27 -5.52 -0.74
C LYS A 54 5.32 -5.45 -2.26
N PHE A 55 5.21 -4.25 -2.80
CA PHE A 55 5.39 -3.95 -4.21
C PHE A 55 6.49 -2.89 -4.31
N ILE A 56 7.42 -3.09 -5.24
CA ILE A 56 8.49 -2.14 -5.49
C ILE A 56 8.19 -1.43 -6.80
N TRP A 57 7.97 -0.12 -6.73
CA TRP A 57 7.64 0.71 -7.87
C TRP A 57 7.97 2.16 -7.58
N ASP A 58 8.58 2.81 -8.57
CA ASP A 58 8.96 4.21 -8.52
C ASP A 58 8.00 5.01 -9.38
N PHE A 59 7.02 5.67 -8.74
CA PHE A 59 6.00 6.46 -9.43
C PHE A 59 6.57 7.74 -10.04
N ASP A 60 7.68 8.26 -9.51
CA ASP A 60 8.22 9.56 -9.89
C ASP A 60 9.04 9.49 -11.19
N ASN A 61 9.61 8.31 -11.47
CA ASN A 61 10.51 8.09 -12.61
C ASN A 61 9.90 7.24 -13.74
N VAL A 62 8.60 6.98 -13.70
CA VAL A 62 7.91 6.10 -14.65
C VAL A 62 6.64 6.77 -15.18
N PRO A 63 6.32 6.65 -16.50
CA PRO A 63 5.10 7.25 -17.05
C PRO A 63 3.83 6.85 -16.29
N PRO A 64 2.86 7.77 -16.11
CA PRO A 64 1.63 7.49 -15.36
C PRO A 64 0.87 6.26 -15.86
N GLU A 65 0.83 6.04 -17.18
CA GLU A 65 0.15 4.90 -17.80
C GLU A 65 0.75 3.57 -17.33
N LYS A 66 2.08 3.52 -17.24
CA LYS A 66 2.81 2.35 -16.72
C LYS A 66 2.59 2.14 -15.24
N SER A 67 2.46 3.22 -14.47
CA SER A 67 2.10 3.15 -13.06
C SER A 67 0.68 2.60 -12.86
N VAL A 68 -0.29 3.01 -13.70
CA VAL A 68 -1.66 2.47 -13.66
C VAL A 68 -1.70 0.99 -14.07
N GLU A 69 -0.97 0.60 -15.11
CA GLU A 69 -0.80 -0.81 -15.51
C GLU A 69 -0.22 -1.64 -14.36
N TYR A 70 0.86 -1.15 -13.73
CA TYR A 70 1.50 -1.82 -12.60
C TYR A 70 0.55 -1.99 -11.41
N LEU A 71 -0.18 -0.93 -11.05
CA LEU A 71 -1.16 -1.00 -9.96
C LEU A 71 -2.26 -2.00 -10.26
N THR A 72 -2.72 -2.06 -11.52
CA THR A 72 -3.70 -3.05 -11.96
C THR A 72 -3.18 -4.48 -11.78
N ASP A 73 -1.93 -4.74 -12.16
CA ASP A 73 -1.30 -6.05 -11.97
C ASP A 73 -1.04 -6.38 -10.49
N ALA A 74 -0.68 -5.38 -9.68
CA ALA A 74 -0.53 -5.53 -8.24
C ALA A 74 -1.86 -5.95 -7.59
N THR A 75 -3.00 -5.40 -8.03
CA THR A 75 -4.32 -5.81 -7.49
C THR A 75 -4.63 -7.29 -7.77
N ARG A 76 -4.19 -7.83 -8.93
CA ARG A 76 -4.34 -9.26 -9.23
C ARG A 76 -3.56 -10.12 -8.24
N LYS A 77 -2.37 -9.69 -7.83
CA LYS A 77 -1.55 -10.37 -6.81
C LYS A 77 -2.16 -10.29 -5.40
N VAL A 78 -2.91 -9.23 -5.10
CA VAL A 78 -3.69 -9.12 -3.84
C VAL A 78 -4.82 -10.15 -3.79
N GLY A 79 -5.30 -10.61 -4.96
CA GLY A 79 -6.25 -11.70 -5.12
C GLY A 79 -7.72 -11.34 -4.83
N ARG A 80 -8.02 -10.05 -4.64
CA ARG A 80 -9.38 -9.50 -4.51
C ARG A 80 -9.36 -8.00 -4.75
N ARG A 81 -10.54 -7.40 -4.99
CA ARG A 81 -10.70 -5.95 -5.09
C ARG A 81 -10.16 -5.27 -3.83
N CYS A 82 -9.37 -4.21 -4.00
CA CYS A 82 -8.74 -3.48 -2.91
C CYS A 82 -8.94 -1.97 -3.07
N LEU A 83 -8.88 -1.26 -1.95
CA LEU A 83 -8.86 0.20 -1.91
C LEU A 83 -7.42 0.71 -2.04
N LEU A 84 -7.23 1.71 -2.88
CA LEU A 84 -5.97 2.43 -3.02
C LEU A 84 -5.96 3.65 -2.10
N ILE A 85 -4.90 3.83 -1.32
CA ILE A 85 -4.69 5.03 -0.49
C ILE A 85 -3.36 5.68 -0.90
N PRO A 86 -3.39 6.80 -1.65
CA PRO A 86 -2.21 7.63 -1.84
C PRO A 86 -1.87 8.35 -0.54
N THR A 87 -0.59 8.44 -0.18
CA THR A 87 -0.14 9.26 0.97
C THR A 87 0.61 10.53 0.59
N SER A 88 0.71 10.80 -0.71
CA SER A 88 1.22 12.03 -1.30
C SER A 88 0.46 12.34 -2.60
N ASP A 89 0.44 13.60 -2.97
CA ASP A 89 -0.12 14.18 -4.20
C ASP A 89 0.94 14.87 -5.07
N HIS A 90 2.22 14.62 -4.73
CA HIS A 90 3.39 15.15 -5.44
C HIS A 90 3.50 14.63 -6.88
#